data_AF-A0A2D6F2S1-F1
#
_entry.id   AF-A0A2D6F2S1-F1
#
_cell.length_a   1.000
_cell.length_b   1.000
_cell.length_c   1.000
_cell.angle_alpha   90.00
_cell.angle_beta   90.00
_cell.angle_gamma   90.00
#
_symmetry.space_group_name_H-M   'P 1'
#
loop_
_entity.id
_entity.type
_entity.pdbx_description
1 polymer ?
#
loop_
_entity_poly.entity_id
_entity_poly.type
_entity_poly.pdbx_seq_one_letter_code
_entity_poly.pdbx_strand_id
1 'polypeptide(L)'
;MKLVKKVHPKRRAEGTAIPTKEGPNDYQYYRSYDNGWHISVVCNYAVRNYEEGDFEVAVWCYDQSSRYWQKGIMVLGTQLDFEEVATLIYEFKKNPEMCTKKRYIEIESGI
;
A
#
# COMPACT_ATOMS: atom_id res chain seq x y z
N MET A 1 -1.09 1.34 -17.95
CA MET A 1 -0.43 2.06 -16.84
C MET A 1 1.09 1.94 -16.94
N LYS A 2 1.75 3.05 -17.22
CA LYS A 2 3.21 3.18 -17.17
C LYS A 2 3.62 3.67 -15.79
N LEU A 3 4.71 3.11 -15.26
CA LEU A 3 5.35 3.60 -14.04
C LEU A 3 6.05 4.93 -14.32
N VAL A 4 5.77 5.96 -13.51
CA VAL A 4 6.43 7.27 -13.63
C VAL A 4 7.41 7.58 -12.48
N LYS A 5 7.24 6.98 -11.29
CA LYS A 5 8.17 7.16 -10.17
C LYS A 5 8.18 5.97 -9.19
N LYS A 6 9.38 5.57 -8.73
CA LYS A 6 9.62 4.58 -7.66
C LYS A 6 10.53 5.23 -6.61
N VAL A 7 10.14 5.17 -5.33
CA VAL A 7 10.97 5.66 -4.21
C VAL A 7 11.12 4.52 -3.19
N HIS A 8 12.34 4.33 -2.67
CA HIS A 8 12.65 3.45 -1.54
C HIS A 8 13.39 4.27 -0.49
N PRO A 9 12.95 4.30 0.79
CA PRO A 9 13.69 4.99 1.84
C PRO A 9 15.03 4.27 2.10
N LYS A 10 16.07 5.06 2.41
CA LYS A 10 17.38 4.54 2.83
C LYS A 10 17.29 4.04 4.28
N ARG A 11 17.59 2.76 4.50
CA ARG A 11 17.62 2.08 5.81
C ARG A 11 18.78 2.61 6.68
N ARG A 12 18.56 2.77 7.99
CA ARG A 12 19.61 2.63 9.02
C ARG A 12 19.31 1.35 9.78
N ALA A 13 20.17 0.34 9.62
CA ALA A 13 19.99 -0.95 10.27
C ALA A 13 20.98 -1.06 11.43
N GLU A 14 20.57 -0.70 12.64
CA GLU A 14 21.34 -0.98 13.86
C GLU A 14 20.37 -1.39 14.96
N GLY A 15 20.48 -2.64 15.43
CA GLY A 15 19.76 -3.13 16.60
C GLY A 15 19.40 -4.63 16.53
N THR A 16 20.10 -5.45 17.30
CA THR A 16 19.81 -6.87 17.58
C THR A 16 18.63 -7.05 18.56
N ALA A 17 17.53 -6.33 18.34
CA ALA A 17 16.33 -6.48 19.15
C ALA A 17 15.44 -7.59 18.59
N ILE A 18 14.85 -8.39 19.47
CA ILE A 18 13.76 -9.32 19.13
C ILE A 18 12.67 -8.47 18.47
N PRO A 19 12.23 -8.79 17.23
CA PRO A 19 11.26 -7.95 16.54
C PRO A 19 9.95 -7.95 17.34
N THR A 20 9.59 -6.80 17.89
CA THR A 20 8.28 -6.56 18.52
C THR A 20 7.28 -6.19 17.42
N LYS A 21 6.02 -6.65 17.53
CA LYS A 21 4.94 -6.26 16.59
C LYS A 21 4.77 -4.75 16.44
N GLU A 22 5.23 -4.00 17.42
CA GLU A 22 5.34 -2.54 17.39
C GLU A 22 6.82 -2.18 17.17
N GLY A 23 7.17 -1.80 15.95
CA GLY A 23 8.49 -1.33 15.55
C GLY A 23 8.39 -0.20 14.51
N PRO A 24 9.45 0.59 14.28
CA PRO A 24 9.45 1.59 13.21
C PRO A 24 9.27 0.90 11.85
N ASN A 25 8.48 1.48 10.95
CA ASN A 25 8.21 0.93 9.61
C ASN A 25 9.49 0.41 8.94
N ASP A 26 9.59 -0.91 8.75
CA ASP A 26 10.80 -1.56 8.26
C ASP A 26 11.04 -1.31 6.76
N TYR A 27 9.95 -1.07 6.03
CA TYR A 27 9.96 -0.88 4.59
C TYR A 27 8.79 0.01 4.16
N GLN A 28 9.06 0.98 3.29
CA GLN A 28 8.03 1.75 2.62
C GLN A 28 8.29 1.73 1.11
N TYR A 29 7.28 1.31 0.36
CA TYR A 29 7.28 1.29 -1.08
C TYR A 29 6.25 2.26 -1.60
N TYR A 30 6.65 3.12 -2.53
CA TYR A 30 5.77 4.09 -3.15
C TYR A 30 5.85 4.03 -4.67
N ARG A 31 4.69 4.08 -5.33
CA ARG A 31 4.57 4.09 -6.79
C ARG A 31 3.52 5.08 -7.28
N SER A 32 3.86 5.80 -8.34
CA SER A 32 2.94 6.64 -9.11
C SER A 32 2.80 6.13 -10.54
N TYR A 33 1.60 6.25 -11.10
CA TYR A 33 1.26 5.85 -12.46
C TYR A 33 0.85 7.06 -13.32
N ASP A 34 0.98 6.90 -14.63
CA ASP A 34 0.65 7.91 -15.65
C ASP A 34 -0.83 8.30 -15.70
N ASN A 35 -1.73 7.43 -15.23
CA ASN A 35 -3.17 7.68 -15.14
C ASN A 35 -3.59 8.31 -13.80
N GLY A 36 -2.70 9.03 -13.12
CA GLY A 36 -2.98 9.73 -11.87
C GLY A 36 -3.17 8.84 -10.63
N TRP A 37 -3.07 7.51 -10.75
CA TRP A 37 -3.15 6.62 -9.59
C TRP A 37 -1.82 6.50 -8.84
N HIS A 38 -1.92 6.35 -7.52
CA HIS A 38 -0.79 6.20 -6.62
C HIS A 38 -1.06 5.06 -5.64
N ILE A 39 0.00 4.34 -5.28
CA ILE A 39 -0.03 3.25 -4.30
C ILE A 39 1.16 3.39 -3.35
N SER A 40 0.91 3.21 -2.06
CA SER A 40 1.88 3.15 -0.99
C SER A 40 1.71 1.81 -0.28
N VAL A 41 2.82 1.14 0.00
CA VAL A 41 2.87 -0.08 0.79
C VAL A 41 3.81 0.17 1.95
N VAL A 42 3.32 -0.01 3.16
CA VAL A 42 4.10 0.14 4.38
C VAL A 42 4.19 -1.22 5.05
N CYS A 43 5.40 -1.61 5.43
CA CYS A 43 5.64 -2.77 6.27
C CYS A 43 5.70 -2.28 7.71
N ASN A 44 4.69 -2.62 8.50
CA ASN A 44 4.62 -2.28 9.91
C ASN A 44 5.46 -3.25 10.76
N TYR A 45 5.68 -4.47 10.26
CA TYR A 45 6.48 -5.51 10.88
C TYR A 45 6.98 -6.50 9.84
N ALA A 46 8.26 -6.91 9.86
CA ALA A 46 8.74 -8.05 9.06
C ALA A 46 9.77 -8.89 9.81
N VAL A 47 9.55 -10.22 9.89
CA VAL A 47 10.59 -11.15 10.36
C VAL A 47 11.30 -11.75 9.17
N ARG A 48 12.54 -11.31 8.95
CA ARG A 48 13.39 -11.67 7.81
C ARG A 48 13.55 -13.18 7.56
N ASN A 49 13.34 -14.01 8.59
CA ASN A 49 13.50 -15.46 8.54
C ASN A 49 12.19 -16.23 8.31
N TYR A 50 11.03 -15.60 8.43
CA TYR A 50 9.73 -16.29 8.39
C TYR A 50 8.87 -15.92 7.18
N GLU A 51 9.30 -15.00 6.31
CA GLU A 51 8.47 -14.45 5.22
C GLU A 51 7.11 -13.91 5.74
N GLU A 52 7.04 -13.62 7.03
CA GLU A 52 5.91 -13.00 7.70
C GLU A 52 6.19 -11.51 7.79
N GLY A 53 5.30 -10.71 7.21
CA GLY A 53 5.30 -9.28 7.42
C GLY A 53 3.88 -8.76 7.41
N ASP A 54 3.58 -7.84 8.32
CA ASP A 54 2.29 -7.15 8.37
C ASP A 54 2.39 -5.89 7.53
N PHE A 55 1.75 -5.92 6.37
CA PHE A 55 1.73 -4.81 5.43
C PHE A 55 0.40 -4.07 5.44
N GLU A 56 0.48 -2.76 5.24
CA GLU A 56 -0.63 -1.90 4.90
C GLU A 56 -0.46 -1.38 3.47
N VAL A 57 -1.54 -1.40 2.70
CA VAL A 57 -1.57 -0.86 1.33
C VAL A 57 -2.59 0.24 1.23
N ALA A 58 -2.12 1.44 0.88
CA ALA A 58 -2.94 2.61 0.69
C ALA A 58 -2.83 3.13 -0.75
N VAL A 59 -3.92 3.67 -1.29
CA VAL A 59 -3.99 4.21 -2.66
C VAL A 59 -4.69 5.56 -2.68
N TRP A 60 -4.39 6.36 -3.68
CA TRP A 60 -5.13 7.59 -3.96
C TRP A 60 -5.06 7.90 -5.45
N CYS A 61 -5.99 8.73 -5.93
CA CYS A 61 -6.08 9.08 -7.34
C CYS A 61 -6.06 10.60 -7.50
N TYR A 62 -5.17 11.08 -8.37
CA TYR A 62 -5.09 12.47 -8.80
C TYR A 62 -5.67 12.72 -10.21
N ASP A 63 -6.45 11.78 -10.75
CA ASP A 63 -7.16 11.95 -12.02
C ASP A 63 -8.61 12.40 -11.78
N GLN A 64 -8.95 13.61 -12.22
CA GLN A 64 -10.29 14.22 -12.07
C GLN A 64 -11.41 13.42 -12.73
N SER A 65 -11.10 12.57 -13.71
CA SER A 65 -12.07 11.70 -14.36
C SER A 65 -12.45 10.47 -13.53
N SER A 66 -11.65 10.14 -12.51
CA SER A 66 -11.92 9.01 -11.63
C SER A 66 -12.89 9.38 -10.52
N ARG A 67 -13.81 8.47 -10.20
CA ARG A 67 -14.73 8.60 -9.05
C ARG A 67 -14.02 8.72 -7.69
N TYR A 68 -12.72 8.47 -7.64
CA TYR A 68 -11.91 8.48 -6.41
C TYR A 68 -11.00 9.71 -6.26
N TRP A 69 -11.01 10.68 -7.20
CA TRP A 69 -10.20 11.91 -7.18
C TRP A 69 -10.21 12.66 -5.84
N GLN A 70 -11.36 12.71 -5.16
CA GLN A 70 -11.55 13.47 -3.92
C GLN A 70 -11.70 12.60 -2.67
N LYS A 71 -11.45 11.29 -2.78
CA LYS A 71 -11.60 10.37 -1.64
C LYS A 71 -10.39 10.39 -0.69
N GLY A 72 -9.34 11.13 -1.04
CA GLY A 72 -8.10 11.17 -0.25
C GLY A 72 -7.35 9.85 -0.32
N ILE A 73 -6.62 9.53 0.76
CA ILE A 73 -5.90 8.26 0.90
C ILE A 73 -6.91 7.18 1.33
N MET A 74 -7.00 6.12 0.54
CA MET A 74 -7.86 4.96 0.78
C MET A 74 -7.01 3.76 1.17
N VAL A 75 -7.22 3.21 2.36
CA VAL A 75 -6.56 1.98 2.80
C VAL A 75 -7.31 0.79 2.19
N LEU A 76 -6.62 -0.04 1.42
CA LEU A 76 -7.19 -1.20 0.72
C LEU A 76 -6.93 -2.53 1.43
N GLY A 77 -6.03 -2.55 2.41
CA GLY A 77 -5.74 -3.73 3.21
C GLY A 77 -4.71 -3.43 4.28
N THR A 78 -4.87 -4.08 5.41
CA THR A 78 -4.00 -4.04 6.60
C THR A 78 -3.68 -5.47 7.00
N GLN A 79 -2.55 -5.69 7.67
CA GLN A 79 -2.12 -7.02 8.11
C GLN A 79 -2.01 -8.03 6.95
N LEU A 80 -1.66 -7.53 5.76
CA LEU A 80 -1.44 -8.37 4.60
C LEU A 80 -0.07 -9.03 4.71
N ASP A 81 0.09 -10.25 4.21
CA ASP A 81 1.40 -10.86 4.00
C ASP A 81 2.04 -10.43 2.65
N PHE A 82 3.24 -10.96 2.33
CA PHE A 82 3.93 -10.65 1.09
C PHE A 82 3.17 -11.10 -0.18
N GLU A 83 2.51 -12.27 -0.14
CA GLU A 83 1.75 -12.82 -1.28
C GLU A 83 0.49 -11.99 -1.55
N GLU A 84 -0.21 -11.62 -0.49
CA GLU A 84 -1.40 -10.77 -0.54
C GLU A 84 -1.06 -9.37 -1.07
N VAL A 85 0.05 -8.77 -0.60
CA VAL A 85 0.56 -7.50 -1.14
C VAL A 85 0.91 -7.63 -2.62
N ALA A 86 1.62 -8.69 -3.02
CA ALA A 86 2.00 -8.89 -4.42
C ALA A 86 0.76 -9.04 -5.32
N THR A 87 -0.23 -9.80 -4.86
CA THR A 87 -1.51 -9.99 -5.55
C THR A 87 -2.28 -8.68 -5.67
N LEU A 88 -2.37 -7.90 -4.59
CA LEU A 88 -3.03 -6.60 -4.59
C LEU A 88 -2.36 -5.63 -5.57
N ILE A 89 -1.02 -5.51 -5.53
CA ILE A 89 -0.27 -4.66 -6.46
C ILE A 89 -0.50 -5.08 -7.92
N TYR A 90 -0.56 -6.39 -8.19
CA TYR A 90 -0.80 -6.92 -9.53
C TYR A 90 -2.20 -6.57 -10.04
N GLU A 91 -3.23 -6.81 -9.22
CA GLU A 91 -4.61 -6.43 -9.55
C GLU A 91 -4.77 -4.93 -9.75
N PHE A 92 -4.16 -4.12 -8.87
CA PHE A 92 -4.18 -2.67 -8.95
C PHE A 92 -3.54 -2.15 -10.24
N LYS A 93 -2.41 -2.74 -10.66
CA LYS A 93 -1.74 -2.37 -11.91
C LYS A 93 -2.59 -2.68 -13.15
N LYS A 94 -3.43 -3.73 -13.10
CA LYS A 94 -4.33 -4.09 -14.19
C LYS A 94 -5.54 -3.16 -14.28
N ASN A 95 -6.20 -2.92 -13.14
CA ASN A 95 -7.37 -2.06 -13.07
C ASN A 95 -7.49 -1.45 -11.66
N PRO A 96 -6.96 -0.23 -11.44
CA PRO A 96 -6.92 0.37 -10.11
C PRO A 96 -8.32 0.71 -9.58
N GLU A 97 -9.26 1.10 -10.45
CA GLU A 97 -10.63 1.43 -10.04
C GLU A 97 -11.37 0.21 -9.51
N MET A 98 -11.26 -0.92 -10.21
CA MET A 98 -11.91 -2.16 -9.82
C MET A 98 -11.24 -2.79 -8.60
N CYS A 99 -9.90 -2.74 -8.54
CA CYS A 99 -9.15 -3.18 -7.37
C CYS A 99 -9.57 -2.41 -6.11
N THR A 100 -9.67 -1.08 -6.23
CA THR A 100 -10.16 -0.18 -5.17
C THR A 100 -11.61 -0.51 -4.83
N LYS A 101 -12.51 -0.65 -5.82
CA LYS A 101 -13.93 -0.96 -5.59
C LYS A 101 -14.15 -2.26 -4.80
N LYS A 102 -13.31 -3.27 -5.07
CA LYS A 102 -13.41 -4.58 -4.43
C LYS A 102 -13.02 -4.56 -2.94
N ARG A 103 -12.13 -3.64 -2.54
CA ARG A 103 -11.46 -3.66 -1.23
C ARG A 103 -11.75 -2.46 -0.35
N TYR A 104 -11.98 -1.31 -0.96
CA TYR A 104 -12.30 -0.09 -0.26
C TYR A 104 -13.73 -0.16 0.26
N ILE A 105 -13.87 -0.24 1.57
CA ILE A 105 -15.15 -0.08 2.24
C ILE A 105 -15.42 1.41 2.33
N GLU A 106 -16.33 1.90 1.50
CA GLU A 106 -16.90 3.22 1.69
C GLU A 106 -17.74 3.19 2.96
N ILE A 107 -17.22 3.76 4.05
CA ILE A 107 -18.07 4.12 5.17
C ILE A 107 -18.94 5.26 4.66
N GLU A 108 -20.17 4.96 4.23
CA GLU A 108 -21.19 5.97 4.08
C GLU A 108 -21.26 6.69 5.42
N SER A 109 -21.05 8.01 5.40
CA SER A 109 -21.23 8.87 6.56
C SER A 109 -22.68 8.74 7.03
N GLY A 110 -22.91 7.79 7.93
CA GLY A 110 -24.16 7.59 8.63
C GLY A 110 -24.20 8.49 9.85
N ILE A 111 -25.10 9.48 9.77
CA ILE A 111 -25.65 10.34 10.85
C ILE A 111 -24.78 11.55 11.23
#